data_AF-A0A819FK06-F1
#
_entry.id   AF-A0A819FK06-F1
#
_cell.length_a   1.000
_cell.length_b   1.000
_cell.length_c   1.000
_cell.angle_alpha   90.00
_cell.angle_beta   90.00
_cell.angle_gamma   90.00
#
_symmetry.space_group_name_H-M   'P 1'
#
loop_
_entity.id
_entity.type
_entity.pdbx_description
1 polymer ?
#
loop_
_entity_poly.entity_id
_entity_poly.type
_entity_poly.pdbx_seq_one_letter_code
_entity_poly.pdbx_strand_id
1 'polypeptide(L)'
;MQHTTSSYVLAKFALAQLIDDIDFRILTYLEQQQQLKQQYADIRVRQATASTFAKQFKIICLNDNNARVIHVSLNALRTLLPFLLINSHASTIIGIELLKDSIQHSTSSCILAKFALAQLMNDIDFRTLTYLEQQLKQQYPDIRVRQAIASTFA
;
A
#
# COMPACT_ATOMS: atom_id res chain seq x y z
N MET A 1 28.41 7.81 -3.98
CA MET A 1 28.03 6.50 -3.42
C MET A 1 26.53 6.51 -3.15
N GLN A 2 25.73 5.85 -3.98
CA GLN A 2 24.28 5.70 -3.77
C GLN A 2 23.95 4.21 -3.77
N HIS A 3 23.24 3.76 -2.75
CA HIS A 3 22.93 2.37 -2.48
C HIS A 3 22.01 1.78 -3.54
N THR A 4 22.43 0.60 -3.99
CA THR A 4 21.75 -0.40 -4.80
C THR A 4 20.32 -0.68 -4.32
N THR A 5 19.31 -0.19 -5.04
CA THR A 5 18.03 -0.90 -5.13
C THR A 5 18.31 -2.18 -5.92
N SER A 6 18.06 -3.33 -5.30
CA SER A 6 18.34 -4.67 -5.83
C SER A 6 18.04 -4.79 -7.34
N SER A 7 19.04 -5.21 -8.14
CA SER A 7 18.91 -5.51 -9.58
C SER A 7 18.06 -6.75 -9.89
N TYR A 8 17.54 -7.44 -8.87
CA TYR A 8 16.80 -8.68 -9.05
C TYR A 8 15.31 -8.41 -9.19
N VAL A 9 14.89 -8.10 -10.42
CA VAL A 9 13.47 -7.95 -10.82
C VAL A 9 12.62 -9.12 -10.29
N LEU A 10 13.13 -10.35 -10.37
CA LEU A 10 12.45 -11.56 -9.87
C LEU A 10 12.20 -11.54 -8.36
N ALA A 11 13.11 -11.00 -7.56
CA ALA A 11 12.92 -10.89 -6.11
C ALA A 11 11.84 -9.86 -5.77
N LYS A 12 11.75 -8.76 -6.53
CA LYS A 12 10.68 -7.75 -6.38
C LYS A 12 9.31 -8.30 -6.80
N PHE A 13 9.28 -9.12 -7.84
CA PHE A 13 8.10 -9.88 -8.25
C PHE A 13 7.63 -10.83 -7.15
N ALA A 14 8.53 -11.67 -6.63
CA ALA A 14 8.21 -12.62 -5.56
C ALA A 14 7.71 -11.89 -4.30
N LEU A 15 8.30 -10.74 -3.96
CA LEU A 15 7.85 -9.91 -2.85
C LEU A 15 6.43 -9.37 -3.06
N ALA A 16 6.11 -8.92 -4.28
CA ALA A 16 4.77 -8.43 -4.59
C ALA A 16 3.73 -9.58 -4.60
N GLN A 17 4.08 -10.75 -5.11
CA GLN A 17 3.20 -11.93 -5.07
C GLN A 17 2.95 -12.43 -3.65
N LEU A 18 3.96 -12.39 -2.79
CA LEU A 18 3.82 -12.79 -1.38
C LEU A 18 2.71 -12.01 -0.67
N ILE A 19 2.47 -10.75 -1.07
CA ILE A 19 1.42 -9.91 -0.47
C ILE A 19 0.03 -10.43 -0.80
N ASP A 20 -0.18 -10.97 -2.00
CA ASP A 20 -1.45 -11.57 -2.39
C ASP A 20 -1.74 -12.83 -1.56
N ASP A 21 -0.70 -13.53 -1.11
CA ASP A 21 -0.82 -14.76 -0.31
C ASP A 21 -0.97 -14.49 1.21
N ILE A 22 -0.75 -13.25 1.68
CA ILE A 22 -0.82 -12.92 3.11
C ILE A 22 -2.25 -12.52 3.51
N ASP A 23 -2.82 -13.26 4.47
CA ASP A 23 -4.03 -12.79 5.17
C ASP A 23 -3.66 -11.78 6.27
N PHE A 24 -3.75 -10.49 5.92
CA PHE A 24 -3.44 -9.38 6.83
C PHE A 24 -4.36 -9.34 8.06
N ARG A 25 -5.53 -9.99 8.05
CA ARG A 25 -6.40 -10.07 9.24
C ARG A 25 -5.77 -10.96 10.30
N ILE A 26 -5.14 -12.07 9.91
CA ILE A 26 -4.39 -12.94 10.81
C ILE A 26 -3.21 -12.17 11.40
N LEU A 27 -2.52 -11.39 10.56
CA LEU A 27 -1.37 -10.59 11.00
C LEU A 27 -1.79 -9.54 12.05
N THR A 28 -2.94 -8.90 11.85
CA THR A 28 -3.55 -7.96 12.81
C THR A 28 -3.93 -8.64 14.11
N TYR A 29 -4.57 -9.80 14.02
CA TYR A 29 -4.93 -10.59 15.18
C TYR A 29 -3.67 -10.96 15.99
N LEU A 30 -2.60 -11.38 15.32
CA LEU A 30 -1.32 -11.68 15.97
C LEU A 30 -0.67 -10.44 16.59
N GLU A 31 -0.70 -9.28 15.93
CA GLU A 31 -0.21 -8.00 16.49
C GLU A 31 -0.97 -7.62 17.76
N GLN A 32 -2.31 -7.72 17.75
CA GLN A 32 -3.16 -7.45 18.91
C GLN A 32 -2.89 -8.44 20.06
N GLN A 33 -2.69 -9.72 19.75
CA GLN A 33 -2.32 -10.74 20.73
C GLN A 33 -0.90 -10.55 21.28
N GLN A 34 0.04 -10.02 20.49
CA GLN A 34 1.39 -9.72 20.95
C GLN A 34 1.44 -8.52 21.90
N GLN A 35 0.60 -7.51 21.70
CA GLN A 35 0.43 -6.42 22.67
C GLN A 35 -0.03 -6.95 24.04
N LEU A 36 -0.83 -8.02 24.06
CA LEU A 36 -1.21 -8.73 25.30
C LEU A 36 -0.06 -9.56 25.90
N LYS A 37 0.96 -9.95 25.10
CA LYS A 37 2.10 -10.79 25.52
C LYS A 37 3.40 -10.02 25.80
N GLN A 38 3.39 -8.68 25.84
CA GLN A 38 4.57 -7.85 26.16
C GLN A 38 5.13 -8.04 27.59
N GLN A 39 4.62 -9.01 28.37
CA GLN A 39 5.26 -9.47 29.61
C GLN A 39 6.54 -10.30 29.38
N TYR A 40 6.88 -10.69 28.14
CA TYR A 40 8.13 -11.41 27.84
C TYR A 40 9.16 -10.48 27.19
N ALA A 41 9.88 -9.74 28.02
CA ALA A 41 10.73 -8.59 27.66
C ALA A 41 12.05 -8.92 26.91
N ASP A 42 12.38 -10.18 26.64
CA ASP A 42 13.72 -10.54 26.13
C ASP A 42 13.84 -10.72 24.62
N ILE A 43 12.73 -10.74 23.86
CA ILE A 43 12.81 -10.79 22.40
C ILE A 43 12.44 -9.42 21.86
N ARG A 44 13.45 -8.58 21.60
CA ARG A 44 13.30 -7.34 20.80
C ARG A 44 13.01 -7.69 19.34
N VAL A 45 11.89 -8.35 19.06
CA VAL A 45 11.30 -8.33 17.72
C VAL A 45 10.87 -6.89 17.52
N ARG A 46 11.65 -6.11 16.75
CA ARG A 46 11.18 -4.80 16.27
C ARG A 46 9.83 -5.08 15.62
N GLN A 47 8.75 -4.51 16.16
CA GLN A 47 7.40 -4.68 15.63
C GLN A 47 7.41 -4.24 14.17
N ALA A 48 7.58 -5.20 13.25
CA ALA A 48 7.52 -4.97 11.83
C ALA A 48 6.03 -4.87 11.49
N THR A 49 5.47 -3.68 11.74
CA THR A 49 4.05 -3.43 11.49
C THR A 49 3.77 -3.46 9.99
N ALA A 50 2.55 -3.80 9.62
CA ALA A 50 2.10 -3.69 8.24
C ALA A 50 2.31 -2.28 7.63
N SER A 51 2.30 -1.23 8.47
CA SER A 51 2.66 0.14 8.08
C SER A 51 4.13 0.26 7.62
N THR A 52 5.07 -0.34 8.35
CA THR A 52 6.49 -0.34 7.97
C THR A 52 6.69 -1.13 6.68
N PHE A 53 6.00 -2.25 6.54
CA PHE A 53 6.03 -3.07 5.33
C PHE A 53 5.47 -2.31 4.11
N ALA A 54 4.31 -1.65 4.24
CA ALA A 54 3.69 -0.86 3.19
C ALA A 54 4.60 0.27 2.68
N LYS A 55 5.34 0.93 3.58
CA LYS A 55 6.35 1.93 3.21
C LYS A 55 7.51 1.33 2.41
N GLN A 56 8.00 0.16 2.79
CA GLN A 56 9.06 -0.53 2.05
C GLN A 56 8.55 -1.04 0.69
N PHE A 57 7.33 -1.56 0.64
CA PHE A 57 6.69 -1.99 -0.59
C PHE A 57 6.55 -0.86 -1.61
N LYS A 58 6.13 0.34 -1.16
CA LYS A 58 6.11 1.56 -2.00
C LYS A 58 7.48 1.82 -2.65
N ILE A 59 8.53 1.82 -1.85
CA ILE A 59 9.90 2.16 -2.28
C ILE A 59 10.46 1.09 -3.23
N ILE A 60 10.22 -0.18 -2.93
CA ILE A 60 10.88 -1.31 -3.62
C ILE A 60 10.12 -1.73 -4.87
N CYS A 61 8.79 -1.69 -4.84
CA CYS A 61 7.93 -2.35 -5.84
C CYS A 61 7.10 -1.33 -6.65
N LEU A 62 6.32 -0.46 -5.98
CA LEU A 62 5.41 0.45 -6.69
C LEU A 62 6.15 1.48 -7.54
N ASN A 63 7.24 2.05 -7.02
CA ASN A 63 8.07 3.03 -7.72
C ASN A 63 9.15 2.39 -8.64
N ASP A 64 9.01 1.11 -9.01
CA ASP A 64 9.96 0.44 -9.89
C ASP A 64 9.85 0.97 -11.34
N ASN A 65 10.95 0.93 -12.08
CA ASN A 65 10.98 1.30 -13.49
C ASN A 65 10.44 0.18 -14.40
N ASN A 66 10.41 -1.05 -13.92
CA ASN A 66 9.94 -2.20 -14.65
C ASN A 66 8.40 -2.29 -14.59
N ALA A 67 7.77 -2.06 -15.75
CA ALA A 67 6.32 -2.08 -15.89
C ALA A 67 5.65 -3.37 -15.39
N ARG A 68 6.34 -4.52 -15.42
CA ARG A 68 5.76 -5.77 -14.92
C ARG A 68 5.80 -5.85 -13.39
N VAL A 69 6.85 -5.32 -12.75
CA VAL A 69 6.90 -5.18 -11.28
C VAL A 69 5.80 -4.25 -10.83
N ILE A 70 5.60 -3.11 -11.51
CA ILE A 70 4.50 -2.19 -11.23
C ILE A 70 3.14 -2.89 -11.36
N HIS A 71 2.92 -3.65 -12.43
CA HIS A 71 1.67 -4.39 -12.64
C HIS A 71 1.35 -5.35 -11.48
N VAL A 72 2.30 -6.18 -11.07
CA VAL A 72 2.09 -7.11 -9.95
C VAL A 72 1.95 -6.34 -8.63
N SER A 73 2.63 -5.20 -8.48
CA SER A 73 2.51 -4.36 -7.30
C SER A 73 1.11 -3.74 -7.17
N LEU A 74 0.52 -3.30 -8.29
CA LEU A 74 -0.85 -2.79 -8.31
C LEU A 74 -1.88 -3.88 -7.98
N ASN A 75 -1.65 -5.12 -8.42
CA ASN A 75 -2.48 -6.25 -8.02
C ASN A 75 -2.37 -6.54 -6.52
N ALA A 76 -1.15 -6.58 -5.98
CA ALA A 76 -0.88 -6.76 -4.56
C ALA A 76 -1.56 -5.70 -3.67
N LEU A 77 -1.69 -4.46 -4.17
CA LEU A 77 -2.41 -3.41 -3.46
C LEU A 77 -3.90 -3.71 -3.31
N ARG A 78 -4.52 -4.50 -4.17
CA ARG A 78 -5.94 -4.88 -3.99
C ARG A 78 -6.16 -5.62 -2.68
N THR A 79 -5.16 -6.39 -2.25
CA THR A 79 -5.17 -7.14 -0.98
C THR A 79 -4.73 -6.26 0.20
N LEU A 80 -3.68 -5.44 0.02
CA LEU A 80 -3.08 -4.65 1.09
C LEU A 80 -3.87 -3.36 1.43
N LEU A 81 -4.43 -2.67 0.44
CA LEU A 81 -5.04 -1.35 0.62
C LEU A 81 -6.29 -1.37 1.54
N PRO A 82 -7.24 -2.32 1.39
CA PRO A 82 -8.41 -2.39 2.28
C PRO A 82 -7.99 -2.51 3.74
N PHE A 83 -6.92 -3.25 4.00
CA PHE A 83 -6.37 -3.43 5.33
C PHE A 83 -5.77 -2.14 5.89
N LEU A 84 -4.93 -1.45 5.11
CA LEU A 84 -4.31 -0.21 5.54
C LEU A 84 -5.33 0.89 5.85
N LEU A 85 -6.40 0.97 5.06
CA LEU A 85 -7.43 1.99 5.22
C LEU A 85 -8.23 1.87 6.53
N ILE A 86 -8.35 0.66 7.10
CA ILE A 86 -9.21 0.40 8.27
C ILE A 86 -8.45 0.08 9.57
N ASN A 87 -7.16 -0.25 9.51
CA ASN A 87 -6.44 -0.77 10.68
C ASN A 87 -6.16 0.32 11.74
N SER A 88 -5.48 1.41 11.36
CA SER A 88 -5.12 2.49 12.29
C SER A 88 -4.87 3.79 11.54
N HIS A 89 -4.99 4.94 12.22
CA HIS A 89 -4.78 6.26 11.59
C HIS A 89 -3.47 6.36 10.81
N ALA A 90 -2.36 5.88 11.37
CA ALA A 90 -1.07 5.89 10.70
C ALA A 90 -1.06 4.99 9.45
N SER A 91 -1.74 3.84 9.50
CA SER A 91 -1.89 2.93 8.36
C SER A 91 -2.78 3.54 7.28
N THR A 92 -3.86 4.23 7.67
CA THR A 92 -4.79 4.88 6.75
C THR A 92 -4.09 5.97 5.94
N ILE A 93 -3.24 6.79 6.58
CA ILE A 93 -2.44 7.80 5.87
C ILE A 93 -1.54 7.12 4.82
N ILE A 94 -0.83 6.06 5.19
CA ILE A 94 0.03 5.31 4.27
C ILE A 94 -0.78 4.68 3.13
N GLY A 95 -1.96 4.13 3.42
CA GLY A 95 -2.86 3.56 2.42
C GLY A 95 -3.34 4.60 1.41
N ILE A 96 -3.68 5.80 1.88
CA ILE A 96 -4.09 6.91 1.02
C ILE A 96 -2.91 7.43 0.19
N GLU A 97 -1.71 7.54 0.77
CA GLU A 97 -0.50 7.87 0.01
C GLU A 97 -0.19 6.84 -1.08
N LEU A 98 -0.27 5.54 -0.76
CA LEU A 98 -0.10 4.46 -1.73
C LEU A 98 -1.12 4.55 -2.86
N LEU A 99 -2.37 4.88 -2.54
CA LEU A 99 -3.41 5.07 -3.54
C LEU A 99 -3.08 6.25 -4.47
N LYS A 100 -2.61 7.36 -3.89
CA LYS A 100 -2.16 8.55 -4.66
C LYS A 100 -1.04 8.20 -5.63
N ASP A 101 -0.03 7.46 -5.16
CA ASP A 101 1.11 7.06 -6.00
C ASP A 101 0.66 6.08 -7.09
N SER A 102 -0.26 5.17 -6.77
CA SER A 102 -0.83 4.22 -7.73
C SER A 102 -1.50 4.91 -8.92
N ILE A 103 -2.23 6.01 -8.66
CA ILE A 103 -2.93 6.79 -9.69
C ILE A 103 -1.94 7.43 -10.69
N GLN A 104 -0.71 7.73 -10.28
CA GLN A 104 0.30 8.28 -11.19
C GLN A 104 0.59 7.33 -12.36
N HIS A 105 0.44 6.02 -12.16
CA HIS A 105 0.63 5.00 -13.19
C HIS A 105 -0.49 4.90 -14.23
N SER A 106 -1.57 5.69 -14.10
CA SER A 106 -2.59 5.87 -15.15
C SER A 106 -2.00 6.32 -16.50
N THR A 107 -0.93 7.09 -16.44
CA THR A 107 -0.18 7.61 -17.60
C THR A 107 0.91 6.66 -18.09
N SER A 108 1.11 5.51 -17.42
CA SER A 108 2.12 4.51 -17.81
C SER A 108 1.92 4.06 -19.27
N SER A 109 3.00 3.83 -20.01
CA SER A 109 2.92 3.24 -21.35
C SER A 109 2.51 1.76 -21.32
N CYS A 110 2.51 1.11 -20.15
CA CYS A 110 2.14 -0.29 -19.99
C CYS A 110 0.64 -0.49 -19.81
N ILE A 111 -0.01 -1.13 -20.78
CA ILE A 111 -1.45 -1.42 -20.72
C ILE A 111 -1.85 -2.34 -19.54
N LEU A 112 -0.97 -3.29 -19.17
CA LEU A 112 -1.21 -4.18 -18.03
C LEU A 112 -1.22 -3.42 -16.70
N ALA A 113 -0.37 -2.40 -16.55
CA ALA A 113 -0.38 -1.53 -15.38
C ALA A 113 -1.67 -0.70 -15.32
N LYS A 114 -2.12 -0.17 -16.47
CA LYS A 114 -3.41 0.55 -16.55
C LYS A 114 -4.60 -0.33 -16.18
N PHE A 115 -4.61 -1.59 -16.66
CA PHE A 115 -5.70 -2.52 -16.36
C PHE A 115 -5.72 -2.90 -14.87
N ALA A 116 -4.56 -3.20 -14.29
CA ALA A 116 -4.46 -3.46 -12.84
C ALA A 116 -4.89 -2.23 -12.01
N LEU A 117 -4.54 -1.01 -12.43
CA LEU A 117 -4.99 0.22 -11.79
C LEU A 117 -6.53 0.37 -11.88
N ALA A 118 -7.13 0.10 -13.04
CA ALA A 118 -8.57 0.18 -13.21
C ALA A 118 -9.31 -0.82 -12.31
N GLN A 119 -8.79 -2.05 -12.20
CA GLN A 119 -9.32 -3.06 -11.27
C GLN A 119 -9.18 -2.60 -9.80
N LEU A 120 -8.03 -2.05 -9.42
CA LEU A 120 -7.82 -1.49 -8.09
C LEU A 120 -8.82 -0.36 -7.79
N MET A 121 -9.07 0.56 -8.73
CA MET A 121 -10.05 1.63 -8.54
C MET A 121 -11.48 1.08 -8.40
N ASN A 122 -11.82 0.01 -9.12
CA ASN A 122 -13.14 -0.61 -9.05
C ASN A 122 -13.41 -1.29 -7.70
N ASP A 123 -12.37 -1.83 -7.04
CA ASP A 123 -12.50 -2.50 -5.75
C ASP A 123 -12.56 -1.54 -4.56
N ILE A 124 -12.25 -0.25 -4.77
CA ILE A 124 -12.24 0.77 -3.71
C ILE A 124 -13.64 1.35 -3.53
N ASP A 125 -14.15 1.29 -2.30
CA ASP A 125 -15.34 2.05 -1.92
C ASP A 125 -15.00 3.55 -1.75
N PHE A 126 -15.35 4.31 -2.79
CA PHE A 126 -15.19 5.76 -2.83
C PHE A 126 -15.94 6.51 -1.72
N ARG A 127 -16.99 5.93 -1.15
CA ARG A 127 -17.71 6.56 -0.02
C ARG A 127 -16.85 6.51 1.24
N THR A 128 -16.34 5.33 1.58
CA THR A 128 -15.39 5.13 2.68
C THR A 128 -14.14 5.99 2.48
N LEU A 129 -13.58 6.04 1.27
CA LEU A 129 -12.43 6.91 0.98
C LEU A 129 -12.74 8.40 1.20
N THR A 130 -13.92 8.86 0.79
CA THR A 130 -14.36 10.26 1.00
C THR A 130 -14.43 10.59 2.49
N TYR A 131 -14.99 9.69 3.28
CA TYR A 131 -15.10 9.84 4.72
C TYR A 131 -13.73 9.92 5.39
N LEU A 132 -12.82 8.99 5.06
CA LEU A 132 -11.46 8.96 5.60
C LEU A 132 -10.65 10.22 5.22
N GLU A 133 -10.77 10.70 3.98
CA GLU A 133 -10.14 11.95 3.56
C GLU A 133 -10.66 13.16 4.35
N GLN A 134 -11.97 13.24 4.63
CA GLN A 134 -12.55 14.35 5.38
C GLN A 134 -12.04 14.38 6.83
N GLN A 135 -11.91 13.21 7.46
CA GLN A 135 -11.33 13.11 8.80
C GLN A 135 -9.86 13.56 8.83
N LEU A 136 -9.07 13.16 7.83
CA LEU A 136 -7.64 13.46 7.79
C LEU A 136 -7.32 14.90 7.38
N LYS A 137 -8.17 15.55 6.56
CA LYS A 137 -7.95 16.93 6.08
C LYS A 137 -7.81 17.97 7.18
N GLN A 138 -8.35 17.71 8.38
CA GLN A 138 -8.19 18.60 9.53
C GLN A 138 -6.73 18.67 10.02
N GLN A 139 -5.96 17.60 9.80
CA GLN A 139 -4.57 17.47 10.28
C GLN A 139 -3.55 17.46 9.14
N TYR A 140 -3.95 17.00 7.94
CA TYR A 140 -3.09 16.81 6.78
C TYR A 140 -3.78 17.34 5.51
N PRO A 141 -3.68 18.66 5.22
CA PRO A 141 -4.42 19.31 4.14
C PRO A 141 -3.96 18.88 2.72
N ASP A 142 -2.82 18.21 2.62
CA ASP A 142 -2.19 17.65 1.43
C ASP A 142 -2.74 16.26 1.03
N ILE A 143 -3.52 15.63 1.91
CA ILE A 143 -4.21 14.37 1.64
C ILE A 143 -5.46 14.65 0.78
N ARG A 144 -5.27 14.62 -0.55
CA ARG A 144 -6.32 14.88 -1.56
C ARG A 144 -6.27 13.85 -2.69
N VAL A 145 -6.76 12.65 -2.44
CA VAL A 145 -6.72 11.56 -3.43
C VAL A 145 -7.91 11.60 -4.37
N ARG A 146 -9.10 12.00 -3.91
CA ARG A 146 -10.26 12.20 -4.79
C ARG A 146 -10.05 13.25 -5.88
N GLN A 147 -9.34 14.33 -5.56
CA GLN A 147 -8.97 15.33 -6.57
C GLN A 147 -8.01 14.74 -7.60
N ALA A 148 -7.02 13.95 -7.15
CA ALA A 148 -6.14 13.23 -8.05
C ALA A 148 -6.92 12.28 -8.97
N ILE A 149 -7.78 11.41 -8.41
CA ILE A 149 -8.62 10.49 -9.19
C ILE A 149 -9.50 11.25 -10.20
N ALA A 150 -10.25 12.26 -9.75
CA ALA A 150 -11.12 13.03 -10.64
C ALA A 150 -10.34 13.74 -11.74
N SER A 151 -9.16 14.28 -11.45
CA SER A 151 -8.32 14.95 -12.47
C SER A 151 -7.67 13.98 -13.46
N THR A 152 -7.49 12.71 -13.07
CA THR A 152 -6.80 11.70 -13.88
C THR A 152 -7.75 10.90 -14.77
N PHE A 153 -9.01 10.74 -14.37
CA PHE A 153 -9.99 9.91 -15.07
C PHE A 153 -11.21 10.70 -15.63
N ALA A 154 -11.20 12.03 -15.56
CA ALA A 154 -12.15 12.90 -16.27
C ALA A 154 -11.80 13.02 -17.76
#